data_AF-A0A954J6T9-F1
#
_entry.id   AF-A0A954J6T9-F1
#
_cell.length_a   1.000
_cell.length_b   1.000
_cell.length_c   1.000
_cell.angle_alpha   90.00
_cell.angle_beta   90.00
_cell.angle_gamma   90.00
#
_symmetry.space_group_name_H-M   'P 1'
#
loop_
_entity.id
_entity.type
_entity.pdbx_description
1 polymer ?
#
loop_
_entity_poly.entity_id
_entity_poly.type
_entity_poly.pdbx_seq_one_letter_code
_entity_poly.pdbx_strand_id
1 'polypeptide(L)' 'MSAGIRRLLTAAAVASGLVGILALLDMALGIPFSRFSMMMDIMFLVSALLILYMVRQCFQELR' A
#
# COMPACT_ATOMS: atom_id res chain seq x y z
N MET A 1 -20.14 -4.56 -14.06
CA MET A 1 -18.71 -4.73 -13.73
C MET A 1 -18.27 -6.14 -14.11
N SER A 2 -17.19 -6.31 -14.89
CA SER A 2 -16.58 -7.64 -15.05
C SER A 2 -16.03 -8.07 -13.69
N ALA A 3 -16.38 -9.27 -13.21
CA ALA A 3 -15.93 -9.79 -11.92
C ALA A 3 -14.40 -9.73 -11.76
N GLY A 4 -13.64 -9.73 -12.86
CA GLY A 4 -12.19 -9.56 -12.88
C GLY A 4 -11.71 -8.21 -12.33
N ILE A 5 -12.36 -7.09 -12.66
CA ILE A 5 -11.89 -5.75 -12.29
C ILE A 5 -12.05 -5.48 -10.78
N ARG A 6 -13.17 -5.89 -10.13
CA ARG A 6 -13.26 -5.83 -8.64
C ARG A 6 -12.18 -6.65 -8.00
N ARG A 7 -11.94 -7.86 -8.51
CA ARG A 7 -10.96 -8.79 -7.92
C ARG A 7 -9.56 -8.19 -8.00
N LEU A 8 -9.22 -7.54 -9.11
CA LEU A 8 -7.96 -6.81 -9.25
C LEU A 8 -7.86 -5.63 -8.28
N LEU A 9 -8.89 -4.77 -8.20
CA LEU A 9 -8.87 -3.60 -7.29
C LEU A 9 -8.79 -4.02 -5.82
N THR A 10 -9.53 -5.06 -5.44
CA THR A 10 -9.49 -5.61 -4.07
C THR A 10 -8.15 -6.26 -3.76
N ALA A 11 -7.56 -7.03 -4.68
CA ALA A 11 -6.24 -7.59 -4.50
C ALA A 11 -5.16 -6.51 -4.38
N ALA A 12 -5.22 -5.46 -5.20
CA ALA A 12 -4.30 -4.33 -5.16
C ALA A 12 -4.38 -3.56 -3.82
N ALA A 13 -5.59 -3.30 -3.31
CA ALA A 13 -5.79 -2.66 -2.01
C ALA A 13 -5.26 -3.51 -0.85
N VAL A 14 -5.45 -4.83 -0.89
CA VAL A 14 -4.95 -5.73 0.16
C VAL A 14 -3.42 -5.78 0.12
N ALA A 15 -2.81 -5.88 -1.06
CA ALA A 15 -1.37 -5.90 -1.22
C ALA A 15 -0.72 -4.58 -0.75
N SER A 16 -1.26 -3.43 -1.13
CA SER A 16 -0.73 -2.13 -0.67
C SER A 16 -0.94 -1.91 0.84
N GLY A 17 -2.05 -2.38 1.39
CA GLY A 17 -2.29 -2.37 2.84
C GLY A 17 -1.23 -3.17 3.61
N LEU A 18 -0.89 -4.38 3.13
CA LEU A 18 0.18 -5.19 3.73
C LEU A 18 1.55 -4.50 3.65
N VAL A 19 1.88 -3.89 2.51
CA VAL A 19 3.13 -3.12 2.35
C VAL A 19 3.18 -1.92 3.30
N GLY A 20 2.07 -1.20 3.47
CA GLY A 20 1.99 -0.08 4.41
C GLY A 20 2.16 -0.51 5.88
N ILE A 21 1.57 -1.64 6.26
CA ILE A 21 1.75 -2.21 7.61
C ILE A 21 3.20 -2.64 7.83
N LEU A 22 3.82 -3.29 6.83
CA LEU A 22 5.23 -3.68 6.90
C LEU A 22 6.16 -2.46 7.01
N ALA A 23 5.90 -1.40 6.25
CA ALA A 23 6.67 -0.15 6.34
C ALA A 23 6.53 0.53 7.71
N LEU A 24 5.32 0.55 8.29
CA LEU A 24 5.08 1.05 9.65
C LEU A 24 5.78 0.20 10.72
N LEU A 25 5.71 -1.12 10.57
CA LEU A 25 6.32 -2.07 11.51
C LEU A 25 7.84 -1.95 11.48
N ASP A 26 8.42 -1.76 10.31
CA ASP A 26 9.85 -1.53 10.14
C ASP A 26 10.30 -0.18 10.72
N MET A 27 9.52 0.89 10.53
CA MET A 27 9.77 2.19 11.18
C MET A 27 9.68 2.12 12.71
N ALA A 28 8.77 1.29 13.25
CA ALA A 28 8.49 1.22 14.69
C ALA A 28 9.41 0.24 15.45
N LEU A 29 9.75 -0.90 14.84
CA LEU A 29 10.54 -1.97 15.48
C LEU A 29 11.98 -2.06 14.97
N GLY A 30 12.31 -1.44 13.83
CA GLY A 30 13.64 -1.49 13.22
C GLY A 30 14.05 -2.88 12.70
N ILE A 31 13.09 -3.78 12.51
CA ILE A 31 13.28 -5.17 12.06
C ILE A 31 12.32 -5.33 10.88
N PRO A 32 12.73 -5.46 9.60
CA PRO A 32 13.95 -6.07 9.03
C PRO A 32 14.99 -5.16 8.34
N PHE A 33 14.84 -3.83 8.24
CA PHE A 33 15.77 -2.94 7.52
C PHE A 33 16.75 -2.17 8.41
N SER A 34 17.22 -2.79 9.50
CA SER A 34 18.14 -2.27 10.54
C SER A 34 19.43 -1.52 10.08
N ARG A 35 19.71 -1.40 8.77
CA ARG A 35 20.90 -0.72 8.22
C ARG A 35 20.69 0.22 7.04
N PHE A 36 19.49 0.47 6.52
CA PHE A 36 19.36 1.30 5.31
C PHE A 36 18.21 2.32 5.36
N SER A 37 18.61 3.58 5.56
CA SER A 37 17.95 4.83 5.15
C SER A 37 16.45 4.96 5.44
N MET A 38 16.10 5.74 6.48
CA MET A 38 14.73 6.23 6.76
C MET A 38 13.99 6.75 5.50
N MET A 39 14.72 7.24 4.51
CA MET A 39 14.18 7.66 3.22
C MET A 39 13.41 6.53 2.52
N MET A 40 13.90 5.30 2.58
CA MET A 40 13.27 4.14 1.96
C MET A 40 11.93 3.81 2.61
N ASP A 41 11.87 3.80 3.94
CA ASP A 41 10.65 3.50 4.69
C ASP A 41 9.57 4.54 4.42
N ILE A 42 9.96 5.82 4.37
CA ILE A 42 9.07 6.93 4.00
C ILE A 42 8.55 6.74 2.57
N MET A 43 9.40 6.37 1.61
CA MET A 43 8.97 6.14 0.22
C MET A 43 8.04 4.93 0.10
N PHE A 44 8.27 3.85 0.85
CA PHE A 44 7.35 2.71 0.91
C PHE A 44 5.99 3.07 1.51
N LEU A 45 6.00 3.88 2.57
CA LEU A 45 4.78 4.32 3.23
C LEU A 45 3.96 5.28 2.35
N VAL A 46 4.64 6.23 1.68
CA VAL A 46 4.01 7.15 0.71
C VAL A 46 3.45 6.39 -0.49
N SER A 47 4.20 5.43 -1.05
CA SER A 47 3.73 4.63 -2.18
C SER A 47 2.52 3.75 -1.82
N ALA A 48 2.52 3.11 -0.64
CA ALA A 48 1.37 2.37 -0.13
C ALA A 48 0.11 3.27 0.01
N LEU A 49 0.28 4.49 0.53
CA LEU A 49 -0.78 5.50 0.63
C LEU A 49 -1.32 5.92 -0.75
N LEU A 50 -0.43 6.17 -1.72
CA LEU A 50 -0.84 6.55 -3.08
C LEU A 50 -1.64 5.44 -3.76
N ILE A 51 -1.24 4.17 -3.61
CA ILE A 51 -1.98 3.04 -4.18
C ILE A 51 -3.36 2.92 -3.54
N LEU A 52 -3.46 3.05 -2.21
CA LEU A 52 -4.76 3.06 -1.50
C LEU A 52 -5.65 4.21 -1.98
N TYR A 53 -5.09 5.39 -2.17
CA TYR A 53 -5.80 6.56 -2.68
C TYR A 53 -6.34 6.31 -4.10
N MET A 54 -5.50 5.79 -5.01
CA MET A 54 -5.92 5.48 -6.39
C MET A 54 -6.99 4.39 -6.43
N VAL A 55 -6.85 3.32 -5.62
CA VAL A 55 -7.90 2.29 -5.54
C VAL A 55 -9.22 2.89 -5.06
N ARG A 56 -9.18 3.80 -4.06
CA ARG A 56 -10.37 4.51 -3.58
C ARG A 56 -11.00 5.38 -4.67
N GLN A 57 -10.21 6.16 -5.41
CA GLN A 57 -10.71 6.97 -6.53
C GLN A 57 -11.36 6.09 -7.61
N CYS A 58 -10.71 4.99 -7.96
CA CYS A 58 -11.24 4.05 -8.94
C CYS A 58 -12.59 3.45 -8.48
N PHE A 59 -12.73 3.13 -7.18
CA PHE A 59 -14.03 2.71 -6.63
C PHE A 59 -15.10 3.81 -6.65
N GLN A 60 -14.73 5.09 -6.54
CA GLN A 60 -15.66 6.22 -6.57
C GLN A 60 -16.10 6.58 -7.99
N GLU A 61 -15.20 6.55 -8.97
CA GLU A 61 -15.51 6.78 -10.39
C GLU A 61 -16.38 5.66 -10.97
N LEU A 62 -16.27 4.44 -10.43
CA LEU A 62 -17.05 3.28 -10.86
C LEU A 62 -18.43 3.18 -10.17
N ARG A 63 -18.76 4.06 -9.22
CA ARG A 63 -20.08 4.15 -8.58
C ARG A 63 -20.99 5.12 -9.32
#